data_AF-A0A2V2G2F2-F1
#
_entry.id   AF-A0A2V2G2F2-F1
#
_cell.length_a   1.000
_cell.length_b   1.000
_cell.length_c   1.000
_cell.angle_alpha   90.00
_cell.angle_beta   90.00
_cell.angle_gamma   90.00
#
_symmetry.space_group_name_H-M   'P 1'
#
loop_
_entity.id
_entity.type
_entity.pdbx_description
1 polymer ?
#
loop_
_entity_poly.entity_id
_entity_poly.type
_entity_poly.pdbx_seq_one_letter_code
_entity_poly.pdbx_strand_id
1 'polypeptide(L)'
;MTLYEKNSDFVGWLHISNTNIDYPVMCTPDEPEYYLRRAFNQSYSQSGTPFIGKDSTIDSDMFIIYGHNMKNGTMFGTLDRYMEKTFWQENSDISFTTVAEERKYEVFAALETRILYREESGYCYYEQAGDLTKTAFEELVQWLADNALYDTGITPEYGEQIVILSTCSYHEENGRFIIAARRVDSEE
;
A
#
# COMPACT_ATOMS: atom_id res chain seq x y z
N MET A 1 -10.99 25.20 -4.97
CA MET A 1 -9.71 24.82 -4.33
C MET A 1 -9.65 23.31 -4.25
N THR A 2 -8.88 22.68 -5.12
CA THR A 2 -8.64 21.22 -5.07
C THR A 2 -7.74 20.88 -3.88
N LEU A 3 -7.67 19.61 -3.47
CA LEU A 3 -6.76 19.18 -2.40
C LEU A 3 -5.29 19.45 -2.78
N TYR A 4 -4.94 19.19 -4.03
CA TYR A 4 -3.62 19.49 -4.59
C TYR A 4 -3.20 20.96 -4.42
N GLU A 5 -4.13 21.91 -4.63
CA GLU A 5 -3.85 23.34 -4.44
C GLU A 5 -3.61 23.73 -2.98
N LYS A 6 -4.04 22.91 -2.02
CA LYS A 6 -3.79 23.13 -0.58
C LYS A 6 -2.45 22.56 -0.13
N ASN A 7 -2.01 21.48 -0.78
CA ASN A 7 -0.71 20.85 -0.52
C ASN A 7 -0.28 20.06 -1.77
N SER A 8 0.79 20.51 -2.42
CA SER A 8 1.31 19.94 -3.67
C SER A 8 1.90 18.53 -3.52
N ASP A 9 2.15 18.08 -2.28
CA ASP A 9 2.63 16.72 -2.01
C ASP A 9 1.49 15.68 -2.15
N PHE A 10 0.24 16.13 -2.29
CA PHE A 10 -0.92 15.26 -2.49
C PHE A 10 -0.88 14.58 -3.86
N VAL A 11 -0.97 13.25 -3.89
CA VAL A 11 -0.94 12.47 -5.14
C VAL A 11 -2.24 11.72 -5.42
N GLY A 12 -3.05 11.44 -4.39
CA GLY A 12 -4.34 10.82 -4.57
C GLY A 12 -5.06 10.54 -3.28
N TRP A 13 -6.28 10.03 -3.39
CA TRP A 13 -7.15 9.66 -2.28
C TRP A 13 -7.37 8.16 -2.26
N LEU A 14 -6.99 7.50 -1.17
CA LEU A 14 -7.11 6.06 -0.96
C LEU A 14 -8.39 5.75 -0.19
N HIS A 15 -9.20 4.86 -0.74
CA HIS A 15 -10.47 4.43 -0.16
C HIS A 15 -10.64 2.91 -0.25
N ILE A 16 -11.06 2.28 0.86
CA ILE A 16 -11.45 0.87 0.91
C ILE A 16 -12.79 0.74 1.64
N SER A 17 -13.78 0.14 0.97
CA SER A 17 -15.10 -0.07 1.53
C SER A 17 -15.07 -0.91 2.81
N ASN A 18 -16.01 -0.63 3.72
CA ASN A 18 -16.12 -1.30 5.02
C ASN A 18 -14.85 -1.26 5.90
N THR A 19 -13.94 -0.33 5.64
CA THR A 19 -12.79 -0.01 6.50
C THR A 19 -12.83 1.46 6.94
N ASN A 20 -11.88 1.87 7.78
CA ASN A 20 -11.67 3.29 8.08
C ASN A 20 -10.68 3.96 7.11
N ILE A 21 -10.20 3.24 6.09
CA ILE A 21 -9.23 3.74 5.12
C ILE A 21 -9.99 4.61 4.12
N ASP A 22 -9.92 5.91 4.37
CA ASP A 22 -10.50 6.96 3.53
C ASP A 22 -9.67 8.25 3.71
N TYR A 23 -8.49 8.27 3.07
CA TYR A 23 -7.42 9.22 3.40
C TYR A 23 -6.70 9.79 2.17
N PRO A 24 -6.18 11.03 2.27
CA PRO A 24 -5.23 11.52 1.29
C PRO A 24 -3.91 10.75 1.38
N VAL A 25 -3.26 10.55 0.24
CA VAL A 25 -1.94 9.96 0.11
C VAL A 25 -0.97 11.03 -0.38
N MET A 26 0.18 11.09 0.28
CA MET A 26 1.22 12.09 0.05
C MET A 26 2.45 11.44 -0.59
N CYS A 27 3.22 12.17 -1.38
CA CYS A 27 4.49 11.71 -1.94
C CYS A 27 5.54 12.82 -1.86
N THR A 28 6.68 12.51 -1.22
CA THR A 28 7.82 13.41 -1.05
C THR A 28 9.11 12.65 -1.39
N PRO A 29 9.48 12.53 -2.68
CA PRO A 29 10.57 11.65 -3.13
C PRO A 29 11.92 11.92 -2.43
N ASP A 30 12.23 13.18 -2.13
CA ASP A 30 13.47 13.57 -1.45
C ASP A 30 13.46 13.31 0.06
N GLU A 31 12.27 13.24 0.67
CA GLU A 31 12.07 12.95 2.10
C GLU A 31 10.90 11.94 2.27
N PRO A 32 11.09 10.66 1.94
CA PRO A 32 9.97 9.71 1.83
C PRO A 32 9.17 9.52 3.12
N GLU A 33 9.78 9.73 4.29
CA GLU A 33 9.11 9.61 5.60
C GLU A 33 8.52 10.94 6.11
N TYR A 34 8.46 12.00 5.30
CA TYR A 34 8.05 13.35 5.73
C TYR A 34 6.68 13.36 6.42
N TYR A 35 5.73 12.56 5.91
CA TYR A 35 4.37 12.46 6.43
C TYR A 35 4.16 11.41 7.52
N LEU A 36 5.23 10.70 7.94
CA LEU A 36 5.16 9.70 9.01
C LEU A 36 4.63 10.29 10.32
N ARG A 37 4.92 11.57 10.62
CA ARG A 37 4.42 12.29 11.81
C ARG A 37 3.84 13.67 11.48
N ARG A 38 3.27 13.82 10.28
CA ARG A 38 2.64 15.08 9.84
C ARG A 38 1.23 14.84 9.31
N ALA A 39 0.34 15.76 9.62
CA ALA A 39 -0.98 15.85 9.00
C ALA A 39 -0.88 16.46 7.59
N PHE A 40 -1.99 16.40 6.84
CA PHE A 40 -2.11 17.00 5.50
C PHE A 40 -1.69 18.47 5.42
N ASN A 41 -1.88 19.26 6.49
CA ASN A 41 -1.45 20.67 6.54
C ASN A 41 0.02 20.84 6.99
N GLN A 42 0.83 19.78 6.95
CA GLN A 42 2.23 19.70 7.36
C GLN A 42 2.48 19.94 8.87
N SER A 43 1.44 20.16 9.67
CA SER A 43 1.55 20.24 11.13
C SER A 43 1.86 18.88 11.75
N TYR A 44 2.44 18.88 12.95
CA TYR A 44 2.73 17.64 13.66
C TYR A 44 1.44 16.83 13.93
N SER A 45 1.48 15.54 13.63
CA SER A 45 0.42 14.58 13.96
C SER A 45 1.02 13.25 14.37
N GLN A 46 0.56 12.70 15.49
CA GLN A 46 1.01 11.38 15.94
C GLN A 46 0.57 10.26 14.97
N SER A 47 -0.60 10.41 14.34
CA SER A 47 -1.12 9.44 13.37
C SER A 47 -0.49 9.57 11.99
N GLY A 48 0.24 10.65 11.72
CA GLY A 48 0.75 10.96 10.38
C GLY A 48 -0.35 11.10 9.33
N THR A 49 0.04 10.95 8.07
CA THR A 49 -0.82 10.86 6.88
C THR A 49 -0.28 9.74 6.00
N PRO A 50 -1.11 8.91 5.33
CA PRO A 50 -0.59 7.89 4.42
C PRO A 50 0.34 8.47 3.36
N PHE A 51 1.43 7.79 3.06
CA PHE A 51 2.48 8.31 2.18
C PHE A 51 3.14 7.22 1.34
N ILE A 52 3.63 7.60 0.16
CA ILE A 52 4.38 6.71 -0.74
C ILE A 52 5.83 6.59 -0.25
N GLY A 53 6.33 5.36 -0.24
CA GLY A 53 7.70 5.04 0.10
C GLY A 53 8.76 5.65 -0.81
N LYS A 54 10.02 5.42 -0.44
CA LYS A 54 11.17 5.77 -1.26
C LYS A 54 11.15 5.03 -2.61
N ASP A 55 11.94 5.52 -3.55
CA ASP A 55 12.26 4.86 -4.83
C ASP A 55 11.05 4.65 -5.78
N SER A 56 9.86 5.14 -5.44
CA SER A 56 8.63 4.96 -6.23
C SER A 56 7.71 6.18 -6.20
N THR A 57 6.82 6.25 -7.18
CA THR A 57 5.72 7.22 -7.26
C THR A 57 4.45 6.51 -7.70
N ILE A 58 3.32 7.24 -7.81
CA ILE A 58 2.08 6.67 -8.35
C ILE A 58 2.19 6.20 -9.81
N ASP A 59 3.25 6.58 -10.52
CA ASP A 59 3.46 6.21 -11.92
C ASP A 59 4.46 5.05 -12.10
N SER A 60 5.03 4.55 -11.00
CA SER A 60 5.92 3.38 -11.00
C SER A 60 5.15 2.07 -11.16
N ASP A 61 5.80 1.03 -11.70
CA ASP A 61 5.19 -0.31 -11.84
C ASP A 61 4.75 -0.89 -10.49
N MET A 62 5.52 -0.61 -9.42
CA MET A 62 5.16 -0.95 -8.07
C MET A 62 5.45 0.21 -7.10
N PHE A 63 4.49 0.51 -6.23
CA PHE A 63 4.69 1.47 -5.15
C PHE A 63 4.03 1.00 -3.86
N ILE A 64 4.58 1.50 -2.74
CA ILE A 64 4.12 1.13 -1.39
C ILE A 64 3.54 2.36 -0.72
N ILE A 65 2.31 2.26 -0.24
CA ILE A 65 1.71 3.25 0.65
C ILE A 65 1.88 2.77 2.08
N TYR A 66 2.53 3.57 2.91
CA TYR A 66 2.69 3.34 4.33
C TYR A 66 1.65 4.10 5.14
N GLY A 67 1.13 3.45 6.17
CA GLY A 67 0.22 4.06 7.14
C GLY A 67 0.39 3.46 8.52
N HIS A 68 0.22 4.28 9.57
CA HIS A 68 0.28 3.79 10.96
C HIS A 68 -0.84 2.78 11.23
N ASN A 69 -0.53 1.75 12.01
CA ASN A 69 -1.54 0.83 12.57
C ASN A 69 -2.01 1.40 13.91
N MET A 70 -3.01 2.28 13.91
CA MET A 70 -3.48 2.87 15.17
C MET A 70 -4.42 1.91 15.91
N LYS A 71 -4.20 1.70 17.21
CA LYS A 71 -5.02 0.79 18.05
C LYS A 71 -6.52 1.13 18.12
N ASN A 72 -6.89 2.35 17.74
CA ASN A 72 -8.29 2.79 17.63
C ASN A 72 -8.91 2.52 16.25
N GLY A 73 -8.21 1.77 15.39
CA GLY A 73 -8.65 1.44 14.03
C GLY A 73 -8.53 2.56 13.00
N THR A 74 -7.93 3.71 13.35
CA THR A 74 -7.67 4.78 12.37
C THR A 74 -6.44 4.48 11.51
N MET A 75 -6.25 5.26 10.44
CA MET A 75 -5.15 5.06 9.48
C MET A 75 -5.27 3.65 8.87
N PHE A 76 -4.22 2.83 8.94
CA PHE A 76 -4.25 1.46 8.43
C PHE A 76 -4.59 0.44 9.53
N GLY A 77 -5.14 0.89 10.67
CA GLY A 77 -5.49 0.01 11.79
C GLY A 77 -6.66 -0.94 11.54
N THR A 78 -7.29 -0.90 10.36
CA THR A 78 -8.28 -1.90 9.92
C THR A 78 -7.77 -2.81 8.81
N LEU A 79 -6.49 -2.69 8.42
CA LEU A 79 -5.91 -3.48 7.33
C LEU A 79 -5.78 -4.95 7.73
N ASP A 80 -5.52 -5.23 9.01
CA ASP A 80 -5.46 -6.57 9.60
C ASP A 80 -6.75 -7.39 9.46
N ARG A 81 -7.89 -6.76 9.17
CA ARG A 81 -9.14 -7.47 8.83
C ARG A 81 -9.00 -8.35 7.60
N TYR A 82 -8.06 -8.04 6.69
CA TYR A 82 -7.70 -8.91 5.56
C TYR A 82 -6.99 -10.19 5.99
N MET A 83 -6.74 -10.44 7.29
CA MET A 83 -6.37 -11.78 7.76
C MET A 83 -7.50 -12.79 7.54
N GLU A 84 -8.75 -12.33 7.55
CA GLU A 84 -9.93 -13.16 7.37
C GLU A 84 -10.34 -13.20 5.89
N LYS A 85 -10.27 -14.39 5.28
CA LYS A 85 -10.63 -14.58 3.86
C LYS A 85 -12.03 -14.05 3.52
N THR A 86 -12.99 -14.18 4.43
CA THR A 86 -14.36 -13.69 4.24
C THR A 86 -14.43 -12.17 4.13
N PHE A 87 -13.59 -11.45 4.87
CA PHE A 87 -13.51 -10.00 4.77
C PHE A 87 -12.98 -9.56 3.41
N TRP A 88 -11.95 -10.24 2.90
CA TRP A 88 -11.43 -10.01 1.55
C TRP A 88 -12.49 -10.26 0.47
N GLN A 89 -13.27 -11.35 0.57
CA GLN A 89 -14.34 -11.64 -0.40
C GLN A 89 -15.39 -10.54 -0.52
N GLU A 90 -15.65 -9.82 0.59
CA GLU A 90 -16.60 -8.71 0.63
C GLU A 90 -15.95 -7.36 0.25
N ASN A 91 -14.62 -7.27 0.27
CA ASN A 91 -13.85 -6.02 0.17
C ASN A 91 -12.57 -6.22 -0.64
N SER A 92 -12.67 -6.84 -1.82
CA SER A 92 -11.51 -7.12 -2.69
C SER A 92 -10.96 -5.86 -3.35
N ASP A 93 -11.76 -4.80 -3.45
CA ASP A 93 -11.46 -3.64 -4.28
C ASP A 93 -10.94 -2.46 -3.46
N ILE A 94 -9.95 -1.77 -4.02
CA ILE A 94 -9.37 -0.54 -3.51
C ILE A 94 -9.57 0.55 -4.57
N SER A 95 -10.07 1.71 -4.14
CA SER A 95 -10.16 2.89 -4.99
C SER A 95 -9.04 3.86 -4.66
N PHE A 96 -8.34 4.34 -5.70
CA PHE A 96 -7.31 5.37 -5.57
C PHE A 96 -7.57 6.49 -6.58
N THR A 97 -8.10 7.61 -6.10
CA THR A 97 -8.46 8.76 -6.94
C THR A 97 -7.32 9.76 -6.99
N THR A 98 -6.63 9.82 -8.12
CA THR A 98 -5.59 10.83 -8.38
C THR A 98 -6.23 12.16 -8.79
N VAL A 99 -5.40 13.18 -9.05
CA VAL A 99 -5.88 14.45 -9.64
C VAL A 99 -6.35 14.29 -11.10
N ALA A 100 -5.93 13.22 -11.79
CA ALA A 100 -6.18 13.00 -13.21
C ALA A 100 -7.27 11.96 -13.48
N GLU A 101 -7.33 10.91 -12.66
CA GLU A 101 -8.16 9.73 -12.89
C GLU A 101 -8.50 9.00 -11.59
N GLU A 102 -9.61 8.26 -11.60
CA GLU A 102 -9.91 7.23 -10.62
C GLU A 102 -9.27 5.91 -11.04
N ARG A 103 -8.47 5.31 -10.15
CA ARG A 103 -7.86 4.00 -10.34
C ARG A 103 -8.55 2.99 -9.43
N LYS A 104 -8.79 1.79 -9.95
CA LYS A 104 -9.28 0.65 -9.17
C LYS A 104 -8.19 -0.40 -9.08
N TYR A 105 -8.07 -1.01 -7.91
CA TYR A 105 -7.16 -2.11 -7.68
C TYR A 105 -7.89 -3.28 -7.03
N GLU A 106 -7.50 -4.48 -7.38
CA GLU A 106 -8.05 -5.73 -6.87
C GLU A 106 -6.99 -6.44 -6.00
N VAL A 107 -7.32 -6.69 -4.74
CA VAL A 107 -6.44 -7.33 -3.76
C VAL A 107 -6.22 -8.79 -4.13
N PHE A 108 -4.97 -9.17 -4.39
CA PHE A 108 -4.60 -10.54 -4.75
C PHE A 108 -3.79 -11.27 -3.66
N ALA A 109 -3.18 -10.55 -2.71
CA ALA A 109 -2.46 -11.14 -1.59
C ALA A 109 -2.63 -10.33 -0.30
N ALA A 110 -2.72 -11.04 0.83
CA ALA A 110 -2.70 -10.48 2.18
C ALA A 110 -1.78 -11.35 3.05
N LEU A 111 -0.84 -10.74 3.77
CA LEU A 111 0.14 -11.49 4.56
C LEU A 111 0.75 -10.71 5.74
N GLU A 112 1.24 -11.46 6.71
CA GLU A 112 2.15 -10.98 7.75
C GLU A 112 3.61 -11.18 7.30
N THR A 113 4.45 -10.17 7.53
CA THR A 113 5.88 -10.19 7.21
C THR A 113 6.64 -9.31 8.21
N ARG A 114 7.94 -9.10 8.02
CA ARG A 114 8.74 -8.17 8.82
C ARG A 114 9.81 -7.48 7.99
N ILE A 115 10.24 -6.31 8.45
CA ILE A 115 11.44 -5.67 7.88
C ILE A 115 12.65 -6.46 8.36
N LEU A 116 13.47 -6.91 7.41
CA LEU A 116 14.67 -7.69 7.68
C LEU A 116 15.81 -6.75 8.09
N TYR A 117 16.60 -7.16 9.07
CA TYR A 117 17.87 -6.50 9.37
C TYR A 117 18.87 -6.75 8.23
N ARG A 118 19.84 -5.85 8.06
CA ARG A 118 20.82 -5.86 6.94
C ARG A 118 21.56 -7.19 6.74
N GLU A 119 21.69 -7.99 7.79
CA GLU A 119 22.43 -9.26 7.79
C GLU A 119 21.52 -10.49 7.63
N GLU A 120 20.20 -10.30 7.64
CA GLU A 120 19.22 -11.37 7.49
C GLU A 120 19.00 -11.70 6.01
N SER A 121 18.93 -13.00 5.70
CA SER A 121 18.57 -13.47 4.37
C SER A 121 17.06 -13.53 4.22
N GLY A 122 16.53 -13.01 3.12
CA GLY A 122 15.11 -13.08 2.78
C GLY A 122 14.77 -12.16 1.63
N TYR A 123 13.52 -12.21 1.18
CA TYR A 123 13.06 -11.35 0.09
C TYR A 123 12.62 -9.99 0.64
N CYS A 124 13.33 -8.94 0.24
CA CYS A 124 13.03 -7.56 0.64
C CYS A 124 12.04 -6.93 -0.35
N TYR A 125 10.74 -7.22 -0.22
CA TYR A 125 9.70 -6.67 -1.10
C TYR A 125 9.74 -5.12 -1.17
N TYR A 126 10.13 -4.47 -0.07
CA TYR A 126 10.24 -3.00 0.03
C TYR A 126 11.42 -2.41 -0.74
N GLU A 127 12.34 -3.24 -1.23
CA GLU A 127 13.43 -2.83 -2.13
C GLU A 127 13.05 -2.96 -3.61
N GLN A 128 11.88 -3.52 -3.91
CA GLN A 128 11.37 -3.69 -5.28
C GLN A 128 10.45 -2.54 -5.72
N ALA A 129 10.26 -1.51 -4.89
CA ALA A 129 9.49 -0.35 -5.27
C ALA A 129 10.17 0.41 -6.42
N GLY A 130 9.37 0.85 -7.40
CA GLY A 130 9.82 1.50 -8.61
C GLY A 130 9.42 0.75 -9.88
N ASP A 131 10.21 0.93 -10.93
CA ASP A 131 10.00 0.27 -12.22
C ASP A 131 10.60 -1.13 -12.18
N LEU A 132 9.84 -2.11 -12.67
CA LEU A 132 10.15 -3.53 -12.53
C LEU A 132 10.54 -4.14 -13.87
N THR A 133 11.64 -4.90 -13.86
CA THR A 133 11.87 -5.84 -14.96
C THR A 133 10.86 -6.99 -14.87
N LYS A 134 10.58 -7.65 -15.99
CA LYS A 134 9.71 -8.83 -16.00
C LYS A 134 10.10 -9.89 -14.96
N THR A 135 11.39 -10.17 -14.82
CA THR A 135 11.87 -11.13 -13.82
C THR A 135 11.59 -10.67 -12.39
N ALA A 136 11.89 -9.40 -12.07
CA ALA A 136 11.63 -8.84 -10.74
C ALA A 136 10.13 -8.83 -10.40
N PHE A 137 9.29 -8.54 -11.39
CA PHE A 137 7.83 -8.60 -11.25
C PHE A 137 7.34 -10.01 -10.96
N GLU A 138 7.76 -11.01 -11.75
CA GLU A 138 7.38 -12.41 -11.56
C GLU A 138 7.86 -12.95 -10.19
N GLU A 139 9.09 -12.59 -9.78
CA GLU A 139 9.61 -12.93 -8.45
C GLU A 139 8.80 -12.29 -7.31
N LEU A 140 8.41 -11.01 -7.45
CA LEU A 140 7.57 -10.30 -6.48
C LEU A 140 6.20 -10.96 -6.36
N VAL A 141 5.53 -11.19 -7.49
CA VAL A 141 4.20 -11.81 -7.52
C VAL A 141 4.23 -13.21 -6.94
N GLN A 142 5.22 -14.03 -7.30
CA GLN A 142 5.38 -15.37 -6.75
C GLN A 142 5.62 -15.32 -5.24
N TRP A 143 6.50 -14.44 -4.77
CA TRP A 143 6.77 -14.30 -3.34
C TRP A 143 5.50 -13.86 -2.58
N LEU A 144 4.73 -12.92 -3.10
CA LEU A 144 3.47 -12.48 -2.50
C LEU A 144 2.45 -13.62 -2.43
N ALA A 145 2.31 -14.41 -3.50
CA ALA A 145 1.40 -15.55 -3.54
C ALA A 145 1.82 -16.67 -2.57
N ASP A 146 3.11 -17.00 -2.51
CA ASP A 146 3.65 -18.06 -1.65
C ASP A 146 3.50 -17.72 -0.15
N ASN A 147 3.46 -16.43 0.20
CA ASN A 147 3.33 -15.96 1.57
C ASN A 147 1.91 -15.49 1.92
N ALA A 148 0.97 -15.51 0.97
CA ALA A 148 -0.40 -15.09 1.21
C ALA A 148 -1.10 -16.02 2.22
N LEU A 149 -1.91 -15.43 3.11
CA LEU A 149 -2.70 -16.15 4.11
C LEU A 149 -3.75 -17.07 3.48
N TYR A 150 -4.17 -16.76 2.25
CA TYR A 150 -5.13 -17.55 1.49
C TYR A 150 -4.96 -17.31 -0.01
N ASP A 151 -5.36 -18.30 -0.80
CA ASP A 151 -5.45 -18.19 -2.24
C ASP A 151 -6.70 -17.39 -2.66
N THR A 152 -6.47 -16.32 -3.44
CA THR A 152 -7.47 -15.44 -4.03
C THR A 152 -7.90 -15.88 -5.43
N GLY A 153 -7.11 -16.73 -6.09
CA GLY A 153 -7.28 -17.10 -7.49
C GLY A 153 -6.87 -16.02 -8.49
N ILE A 154 -6.31 -14.90 -8.02
CA ILE A 154 -5.88 -13.76 -8.84
C ILE A 154 -4.36 -13.78 -8.95
N THR A 155 -3.85 -13.78 -10.18
CA THR A 155 -2.42 -13.68 -10.46
C THR A 155 -2.17 -12.47 -11.35
N PRO A 156 -1.46 -11.43 -10.88
CA PRO A 156 -1.11 -10.31 -11.71
C PRO A 156 -0.24 -10.68 -12.92
N GLU A 157 -0.48 -10.03 -14.04
CA GLU A 157 0.31 -10.15 -15.27
C GLU A 157 1.34 -9.03 -15.37
N TYR A 158 2.50 -9.33 -15.98
CA TYR A 158 3.54 -8.31 -16.16
C TYR A 158 3.02 -7.12 -16.97
N GLY A 159 3.20 -5.92 -16.43
CA GLY A 159 2.68 -4.66 -16.97
C GLY A 159 1.46 -4.13 -16.21
N GLU A 160 0.82 -4.96 -15.37
CA GLU A 160 -0.16 -4.46 -14.41
C GLU A 160 0.55 -3.77 -13.24
N GLN A 161 0.10 -2.57 -12.89
CA GLN A 161 0.67 -1.84 -11.76
C GLN A 161 0.29 -2.50 -10.43
N ILE A 162 1.24 -2.65 -9.51
CA ILE A 162 1.02 -3.20 -8.17
C ILE A 162 1.07 -2.08 -7.12
N VAL A 163 0.06 -2.01 -6.26
CA VAL A 163 0.10 -1.21 -5.03
C VAL A 163 0.17 -2.13 -3.82
N ILE A 164 1.09 -1.82 -2.90
CA ILE A 164 1.15 -2.48 -1.59
C ILE A 164 0.75 -1.47 -0.51
N LEU A 165 -0.22 -1.83 0.32
CA LEU A 165 -0.51 -1.09 1.54
C LEU A 165 0.22 -1.77 2.70
N SER A 166 1.08 -1.03 3.39
CA SER A 166 1.92 -1.57 4.47
C SER A 166 1.65 -0.85 5.79
N THR A 167 1.44 -1.65 6.84
CA THR A 167 1.28 -1.14 8.20
C THR A 167 2.07 -1.96 9.21
N CYS A 168 2.38 -1.39 10.37
CA CYS A 168 3.04 -2.13 11.44
C CYS A 168 2.12 -3.24 11.98
N SER A 169 2.64 -4.46 12.14
CA SER A 169 1.99 -5.53 12.90
C SER A 169 2.57 -5.54 14.31
N TYR A 170 1.71 -5.71 15.32
CA TYR A 170 2.10 -5.75 16.73
C TYR A 170 2.50 -7.15 17.20
N HIS A 171 2.37 -8.17 16.34
CA HIS A 171 2.64 -9.58 16.67
C HIS A 171 4.14 -9.92 16.66
N GLU A 172 4.98 -9.11 16.00
CA GLU A 172 6.42 -9.37 15.85
C GLU A 172 7.23 -8.06 15.88
N GLU A 173 8.49 -8.13 16.34
CA GLU A 173 9.43 -7.00 16.24
C GLU A 173 9.72 -6.70 14.76
N ASN A 174 9.52 -5.44 14.34
CA ASN A 174 9.49 -5.03 12.93
C ASN A 174 8.41 -5.71 12.08
N GLY A 175 7.41 -6.33 12.71
CA GLY A 175 6.27 -6.94 12.05
C GLY A 175 5.54 -5.94 11.16
N ARG A 176 5.05 -6.43 10.03
CA ARG A 176 4.25 -5.71 9.06
C ARG A 176 3.07 -6.57 8.65
N PHE A 177 1.92 -5.94 8.51
CA PHE A 177 0.81 -6.52 7.77
C PHE A 177 0.73 -5.78 6.44
N ILE A 178 0.69 -6.52 5.35
CA ILE A 178 0.57 -5.95 4.01
C ILE A 178 -0.58 -6.59 3.25
N ILE A 179 -1.20 -5.78 2.38
CA ILE A 179 -2.00 -6.29 1.27
C ILE A 179 -1.39 -5.79 -0.03
N ALA A 180 -1.39 -6.64 -1.06
CA ALA A 180 -0.98 -6.29 -2.41
C ALA A 180 -2.19 -6.36 -3.34
N ALA A 181 -2.33 -5.34 -4.18
CA ALA A 181 -3.41 -5.24 -5.13
C ALA A 181 -2.88 -4.86 -6.51
N ARG A 182 -3.47 -5.43 -7.56
CA ARG A 182 -3.13 -5.11 -8.96
C ARG A 182 -4.11 -4.08 -9.48
N ARG A 183 -3.65 -3.16 -10.34
CA ARG A 183 -4.51 -2.22 -11.03
C ARG A 183 -5.40 -2.99 -11.99
N VAL A 184 -6.70 -2.73 -11.93
CA VAL A 184 -7.66 -3.23 -12.92
C VAL A 184 -8.11 -2.05 -13.77
N ASP A 185 -7.99 -2.21 -15.08
CA ASP A 185 -8.55 -1.23 -15.99
C ASP A 185 -10.07 -1.26 -15.85
N SER A 186 -10.69 -0.09 -15.71
CA SER A 186 -12.13 0.02 -15.86
C SER A 186 -12.47 -0.34 -17.29
N GLU A 187 -13.06 -1.52 -17.51
CA GLU A 187 -13.76 -1.81 -18.76
C GLU A 187 -14.79 -0.70 -18.99
N GLU A 188 -14.67 0.04 -20.11
CA GLU A 188 -15.69 0.97 -20.60
C GLU A 188 -16.99 0.23 -21.00
#